data_AF-A0A0R2FR73-F1
#
_entry.id   AF-A0A0R2FR73-F1
#
_cell.length_a   1.000
_cell.length_b   1.000
_cell.length_c   1.000
_cell.angle_alpha   90.00
_cell.angle_beta   90.00
_cell.angle_gamma   90.00
#
_symmetry.space_group_name_H-M   'P 1'
#
loop_
_entity.id
_entity.type
_entity.pdbx_description
1 polymer ?
#
loop_
_entity_poly.entity_id
_entity_poly.type
_entity_poly.pdbx_seq_one_letter_code
_entity_poly.pdbx_strand_id
1 'polypeptide(L)'
;MTDYNNQFFEGERSLFAEHDANIVNTTFGNGESPLKESRNITLTDSIFKWKYPLWYSKHVHVDHSIFETMSRSGIWYTDDIDIKNSTLQAPKLFRRAHQITLTNDHFSDAEETLWNCSDIHIDNVQATGDYFGMNSENIYVDHLNLVGNYVFDGAKNVEVHNSTFVSKDAFWNCDNVTVYDSTINGEYLAWNTKNLTLINCTIESEQGLCYIDHLTMKNCQLLNPI
;
A
#
# COMPACT_ATOMS: atom_id res chain seq x y z
N MET A 1 18.19 -2.27 -23.93
CA MET A 1 17.27 -3.00 -23.06
C MET A 1 17.84 -4.40 -22.89
N THR A 2 18.17 -4.79 -21.66
CA THR A 2 18.73 -6.10 -21.30
C THR A 2 17.58 -7.07 -21.00
N ASP A 3 17.65 -8.31 -21.49
CA ASP A 3 16.60 -9.31 -21.26
C ASP A 3 17.10 -10.45 -20.37
N TYR A 4 16.39 -10.70 -19.26
CA TYR A 4 16.59 -11.84 -18.37
C TYR A 4 15.36 -12.73 -18.43
N ASN A 5 15.52 -13.96 -18.90
CA ASN A 5 14.40 -14.91 -19.07
C ASN A 5 14.70 -16.22 -18.35
N ASN A 6 13.77 -16.70 -17.53
CA ASN A 6 13.85 -17.99 -16.84
C ASN A 6 15.12 -18.12 -15.97
N GLN A 7 15.43 -17.06 -15.22
CA GLN A 7 16.64 -16.99 -14.40
C GLN A 7 16.36 -17.38 -12.95
N PHE A 8 17.43 -17.80 -12.28
CA PHE A 8 17.46 -17.98 -10.84
C PHE A 8 18.71 -17.29 -10.29
N PHE A 9 18.51 -16.27 -9.47
CA PHE A 9 19.57 -15.48 -8.87
C PHE A 9 19.66 -15.74 -7.37
N GLU A 10 20.88 -15.86 -6.86
CA GLU A 10 21.18 -15.94 -5.43
C GLU A 10 22.38 -15.06 -5.09
N GLY A 11 22.59 -14.85 -3.79
CA GLY A 11 23.64 -13.99 -3.27
C GLY A 11 23.23 -12.53 -3.20
N GLU A 12 24.10 -11.72 -2.62
CA GLU A 12 23.86 -10.29 -2.49
C GLU A 12 23.96 -9.60 -3.86
N ARG A 13 23.01 -8.70 -4.16
CA ARG A 13 23.13 -7.72 -5.26
C ARG A 13 23.28 -8.34 -6.66
N SER A 14 22.53 -9.41 -6.93
CA SER A 14 22.61 -10.16 -8.19
C SER A 14 22.42 -9.33 -9.47
N LEU A 15 21.59 -8.28 -9.43
CA LEU A 15 21.34 -7.32 -10.52
C LEU A 15 21.46 -5.87 -10.00
N PHE A 16 22.48 -5.62 -9.18
CA PHE A 16 22.70 -4.30 -8.59
C PHE A 16 22.99 -3.25 -9.65
N ALA A 17 22.35 -2.08 -9.49
CA ALA A 17 22.42 -0.95 -10.41
C ALA A 17 22.04 -1.30 -11.86
N GLU A 18 21.31 -2.41 -12.07
CA GLU A 18 20.80 -2.78 -13.39
C GLU A 18 19.91 -1.66 -13.92
N HIS A 19 19.99 -1.41 -15.22
CA HIS A 19 19.18 -0.40 -15.86
C HIS A 19 18.68 -0.83 -17.23
N ASP A 20 17.48 -0.36 -17.59
CA ASP A 20 16.83 -0.65 -18.86
C ASP A 20 16.70 -2.17 -19.08
N ALA A 21 16.08 -2.88 -18.13
CA ALA A 21 16.00 -4.33 -18.17
C ALA A 21 14.56 -4.85 -18.11
N ASN A 22 14.33 -5.92 -18.86
CA ASN A 22 13.11 -6.71 -18.85
C ASN A 22 13.42 -8.09 -18.25
N ILE A 23 12.77 -8.42 -17.14
CA ILE A 23 13.05 -9.58 -16.30
C ILE A 23 11.78 -10.43 -16.22
N VAL A 24 11.82 -11.60 -16.83
CA VAL A 24 10.65 -12.47 -17.02
C VAL A 24 10.92 -13.85 -16.43
N ASN A 25 9.93 -14.43 -15.75
CA ASN A 25 9.99 -15.78 -15.17
C ASN A 25 11.23 -15.98 -14.28
N THR A 26 11.55 -15.00 -13.44
CA THR A 26 12.81 -14.98 -12.70
C THR A 26 12.58 -15.08 -11.20
N THR A 27 13.31 -15.96 -10.54
CA THR A 27 13.31 -16.05 -9.08
C THR A 27 14.58 -15.43 -8.51
N PHE A 28 14.40 -14.46 -7.62
CA PHE A 28 15.44 -13.98 -6.73
C PHE A 28 15.36 -14.78 -5.42
N GLY A 29 16.25 -15.76 -5.31
CA GLY A 29 16.36 -16.71 -4.20
C GLY A 29 17.02 -16.10 -2.96
N ASN A 30 17.81 -16.91 -2.24
CA ASN A 30 18.44 -16.45 -1.01
C ASN A 30 19.55 -15.42 -1.32
N GLY A 31 19.33 -14.17 -0.90
CA GLY A 31 20.19 -13.05 -1.23
C GLY A 31 19.55 -11.72 -0.91
N GLU A 32 20.34 -10.72 -0.51
CA GLU A 32 19.80 -9.40 -0.16
C GLU A 32 20.03 -8.38 -1.30
N SER A 33 19.09 -7.45 -1.46
CA SER A 33 19.24 -6.28 -2.35
C SER A 33 19.44 -6.59 -3.85
N PRO A 34 18.68 -7.53 -4.47
CA PRO A 34 18.95 -7.97 -5.83
C PRO A 34 18.92 -6.83 -6.87
N LEU A 35 17.97 -5.91 -6.77
CA LEU A 35 17.77 -4.80 -7.73
C LEU A 35 18.00 -3.44 -7.09
N LYS A 36 18.86 -3.35 -6.08
CA LYS A 36 19.18 -2.08 -5.44
C LYS A 36 19.87 -1.12 -6.43
N GLU A 37 19.52 0.17 -6.39
CA GLU A 37 19.95 1.26 -7.30
C GLU A 37 19.51 1.08 -8.76
N SER A 38 18.52 0.23 -9.03
CA SER A 38 18.07 -0.09 -10.40
C SER A 38 17.17 0.96 -11.04
N ARG A 39 17.11 1.01 -12.37
CA ARG A 39 16.30 1.99 -13.12
C ARG A 39 15.66 1.42 -14.37
N ASN A 40 14.44 1.84 -14.71
CA ASN A 40 13.74 1.40 -15.92
C ASN A 40 13.66 -0.14 -15.98
N ILE A 41 13.06 -0.74 -14.95
CA ILE A 41 12.98 -2.18 -14.79
C ILE A 41 11.55 -2.64 -15.01
N THR A 42 11.37 -3.64 -15.88
CA THR A 42 10.12 -4.38 -16.00
C THR A 42 10.32 -5.79 -15.44
N LEU A 43 9.45 -6.17 -14.51
CA LEU A 43 9.41 -7.49 -13.87
C LEU A 43 8.07 -8.15 -14.21
N THR A 44 8.12 -9.34 -14.78
CA THR A 44 6.93 -10.13 -15.09
C THR A 44 7.14 -11.55 -14.57
N ASP A 45 6.13 -12.13 -13.92
CA ASP A 45 6.18 -13.49 -13.39
C ASP A 45 7.42 -13.73 -12.50
N SER A 46 7.77 -12.72 -11.68
CA SER A 46 8.97 -12.75 -10.85
C SER A 46 8.65 -13.14 -9.41
N ILE A 47 9.59 -13.80 -8.75
CA ILE A 47 9.44 -14.25 -7.36
C ILE A 47 10.59 -13.70 -6.53
N PHE A 48 10.28 -12.89 -5.52
CA PHE A 48 11.22 -12.41 -4.52
C PHE A 48 11.08 -13.22 -3.24
N LYS A 49 12.11 -14.02 -2.94
CA LYS A 49 12.13 -14.88 -1.75
C LYS A 49 12.74 -14.22 -0.53
N TRP A 50 13.52 -13.16 -0.73
CA TRP A 50 14.36 -12.59 0.32
C TRP A 50 14.44 -11.07 0.27
N LYS A 51 15.16 -10.51 1.24
CA LYS A 51 15.03 -9.11 1.68
C LYS A 51 15.49 -8.08 0.64
N TYR A 52 14.89 -6.89 0.78
CA TYR A 52 15.26 -5.66 0.09
C TYR A 52 15.20 -5.72 -1.46
N PRO A 53 14.17 -6.31 -2.10
CA PRO A 53 14.09 -6.38 -3.56
C PRO A 53 14.42 -5.09 -4.32
N LEU A 54 13.76 -3.98 -3.97
CA LEU A 54 13.75 -2.73 -4.73
C LEU A 54 14.11 -1.56 -3.81
N TRP A 55 15.40 -1.27 -3.70
CA TRP A 55 15.91 -0.16 -2.89
C TRP A 55 16.55 0.89 -3.77
N TYR A 56 16.20 2.16 -3.57
CA TYR A 56 16.70 3.28 -4.39
C TYR A 56 16.45 3.07 -5.88
N SER A 57 15.31 2.43 -6.21
CA SER A 57 14.94 2.12 -7.59
C SER A 57 14.13 3.25 -8.21
N LYS A 58 14.12 3.33 -9.55
CA LYS A 58 13.33 4.35 -10.26
C LYS A 58 12.69 3.78 -11.52
N HIS A 59 11.42 4.09 -11.80
CA HIS A 59 10.68 3.59 -12.95
C HIS A 59 10.66 2.06 -12.98
N VAL A 60 9.86 1.47 -12.09
CA VAL A 60 9.73 0.02 -11.94
C VAL A 60 8.30 -0.42 -12.24
N HIS A 61 8.15 -1.37 -13.16
CA HIS A 61 6.87 -2.02 -13.44
C HIS A 61 6.96 -3.47 -12.99
N VAL A 62 5.98 -3.92 -12.21
CA VAL A 62 5.88 -5.28 -11.69
C VAL A 62 4.52 -5.85 -12.03
N ASP A 63 4.50 -7.01 -12.69
CA ASP A 63 3.26 -7.66 -13.12
C ASP A 63 3.30 -9.15 -12.76
N HIS A 64 2.17 -9.70 -12.31
CA HIS A 64 1.99 -11.13 -11.99
C HIS A 64 3.10 -11.72 -11.09
N SER A 65 3.56 -10.96 -10.09
CA SER A 65 4.74 -11.33 -9.30
C SER A 65 4.40 -11.66 -7.85
N ILE A 66 5.34 -12.32 -7.18
CA ILE A 66 5.20 -12.79 -5.79
C ILE A 66 6.31 -12.19 -4.93
N PHE A 67 5.91 -11.56 -3.83
CA PHE A 67 6.79 -11.15 -2.75
C PHE A 67 6.54 -12.09 -1.55
N GLU A 68 7.41 -13.07 -1.33
CA GLU A 68 7.25 -14.02 -0.22
C GLU A 68 7.52 -13.35 1.13
N THR A 69 7.13 -13.98 2.24
CA THR A 69 7.23 -13.45 3.61
C THR A 69 8.59 -12.83 3.95
N MET A 70 9.68 -13.43 3.48
CA MET A 70 11.03 -12.96 3.79
C MET A 70 11.53 -11.82 2.90
N SER A 71 10.74 -11.40 1.90
CA SER A 71 10.99 -10.18 1.11
C SER A 71 10.64 -8.87 1.83
N ARG A 72 10.67 -8.91 3.18
CA ARG A 72 10.45 -7.79 4.08
C ARG A 72 11.42 -6.63 3.87
N SER A 73 10.98 -5.45 4.31
CA SER A 73 11.64 -4.17 4.07
C SER A 73 11.89 -3.98 2.58
N GLY A 74 10.91 -4.39 1.77
CA GLY A 74 11.22 -4.82 0.41
C GLY A 74 11.42 -3.69 -0.60
N ILE A 75 10.68 -2.60 -0.42
CA ILE A 75 10.62 -1.50 -1.40
C ILE A 75 10.87 -0.18 -0.67
N TRP A 76 12.07 0.37 -0.73
CA TRP A 76 12.47 1.58 0.01
C TRP A 76 13.08 2.63 -0.92
N TYR A 77 12.78 3.91 -0.67
CA TYR A 77 13.32 5.04 -1.45
C TYR A 77 13.14 4.88 -2.97
N THR A 78 12.06 4.21 -3.38
CA THR A 78 11.75 3.93 -4.78
C THR A 78 10.80 5.00 -5.31
N ASP A 79 11.07 5.50 -6.50
CA ASP A 79 10.32 6.56 -7.16
C ASP A 79 9.74 6.05 -8.48
N ASP A 80 8.44 6.24 -8.67
CA ASP A 80 7.67 5.71 -9.81
C ASP A 80 7.72 4.18 -9.87
N ILE A 81 6.78 3.56 -9.15
CA ILE A 81 6.57 2.11 -9.12
C ILE A 81 5.10 1.76 -9.36
N ASP A 82 4.89 0.86 -10.31
CA ASP A 82 3.59 0.28 -10.65
C ASP A 82 3.67 -1.23 -10.37
N ILE A 83 2.86 -1.70 -9.43
CA ILE A 83 2.68 -3.13 -9.16
C ILE A 83 1.24 -3.50 -9.50
N LYS A 84 1.08 -4.60 -10.23
CA LYS A 84 -0.25 -5.11 -10.54
C LYS A 84 -0.32 -6.63 -10.57
N ASN A 85 -1.53 -7.14 -10.36
CA ASN A 85 -1.87 -8.57 -10.40
C ASN A 85 -0.96 -9.44 -9.53
N SER A 86 -0.43 -8.89 -8.43
CA SER A 86 0.63 -9.50 -7.65
C SER A 86 0.18 -9.92 -6.26
N THR A 87 0.89 -10.88 -5.68
CA THR A 87 0.65 -11.33 -4.30
C THR A 87 1.84 -10.97 -3.42
N LEU A 88 1.56 -10.20 -2.37
CA LEU A 88 2.57 -9.66 -1.46
C LEU A 88 2.32 -10.18 -0.04
N GLN A 89 3.21 -11.05 0.43
CA GLN A 89 3.12 -11.70 1.74
C GLN A 89 4.10 -11.11 2.76
N ALA A 90 4.83 -10.06 2.40
CA ALA A 90 5.86 -9.51 3.24
C ALA A 90 5.31 -8.39 4.14
N PRO A 91 5.47 -8.47 5.48
CA PRO A 91 4.85 -7.56 6.44
C PRO A 91 5.30 -6.10 6.33
N LYS A 92 6.38 -5.81 5.59
CA LYS A 92 7.01 -4.49 5.53
C LYS A 92 7.36 -4.13 4.11
N LEU A 93 6.50 -3.39 3.43
CA LEU A 93 6.67 -2.98 2.04
C LEU A 93 6.42 -1.48 1.90
N PHE A 94 7.13 -0.82 0.99
CA PHE A 94 7.03 0.63 0.77
C PHE A 94 7.40 1.50 1.99
N ARG A 95 8.56 2.15 1.91
CA ARG A 95 8.99 3.16 2.88
C ARG A 95 9.60 4.33 2.14
N ARG A 96 9.13 5.54 2.42
CA ARG A 96 9.68 6.75 1.80
C ARG A 96 9.76 6.62 0.28
N ALA A 97 8.74 6.00 -0.30
CA ALA A 97 8.58 5.82 -1.73
C ALA A 97 7.58 6.85 -2.25
N HIS A 98 7.62 7.12 -3.55
CA HIS A 98 6.88 8.20 -4.18
C HIS A 98 6.38 7.75 -5.56
N GLN A 99 5.21 8.23 -5.99
CA GLN A 99 4.53 7.80 -7.22
C GLN A 99 4.32 6.29 -7.24
N ILE A 100 3.38 5.82 -6.43
CA ILE A 100 3.10 4.39 -6.24
C ILE A 100 1.74 4.08 -6.84
N THR A 101 1.68 3.11 -7.75
CA THR A 101 0.42 2.55 -8.27
C THR A 101 0.33 1.08 -7.89
N LEU A 102 -0.80 0.69 -7.29
CA LEU A 102 -1.13 -0.67 -6.89
C LEU A 102 -2.46 -1.05 -7.55
N THR A 103 -2.52 -2.17 -8.28
CA THR A 103 -3.72 -2.54 -9.05
C THR A 103 -3.96 -4.05 -9.06
N ASN A 104 -5.13 -4.50 -8.61
CA ASN A 104 -5.47 -5.94 -8.52
C ASN A 104 -4.49 -6.75 -7.65
N ASP A 105 -3.92 -6.11 -6.62
CA ASP A 105 -2.94 -6.75 -5.75
C ASP A 105 -3.59 -7.34 -4.49
N HIS A 106 -2.95 -8.38 -3.96
CA HIS A 106 -3.32 -8.99 -2.69
C HIS A 106 -2.15 -8.96 -1.70
N PHE A 107 -2.32 -8.17 -0.64
CA PHE A 107 -1.41 -8.06 0.50
C PHE A 107 -1.90 -8.94 1.64
N SER A 108 -1.38 -10.17 1.77
CA SER A 108 -1.82 -11.08 2.83
C SER A 108 -1.25 -10.71 4.21
N ASP A 109 -0.18 -9.92 4.23
CA ASP A 109 0.48 -9.40 5.44
C ASP A 109 1.06 -8.02 5.13
N ALA A 110 0.43 -6.98 5.66
CA ALA A 110 0.66 -5.58 5.33
C ALA A 110 0.98 -4.69 6.54
N GLU A 111 1.45 -5.28 7.65
CA GLU A 111 1.62 -4.67 8.99
C GLU A 111 2.44 -3.37 9.07
N GLU A 112 3.32 -3.10 8.11
CA GLU A 112 4.05 -1.83 8.02
C GLU A 112 4.23 -1.42 6.56
N THR A 113 3.09 -1.27 5.87
CA THR A 113 3.02 -0.97 4.44
C THR A 113 2.82 0.52 4.16
N LEU A 114 3.40 1.06 3.08
CA LEU A 114 3.27 2.46 2.63
C LEU A 114 3.50 3.50 3.73
N TRP A 115 4.58 3.37 4.51
CA TRP A 115 4.89 4.38 5.55
C TRP A 115 5.70 5.54 4.98
N ASN A 116 5.28 6.77 5.31
CA ASN A 116 5.92 8.03 4.90
C ASN A 116 6.11 8.10 3.38
N CYS A 117 5.13 7.64 2.61
CA CYS A 117 5.12 7.65 1.16
C CYS A 117 4.23 8.80 0.64
N SER A 118 4.35 9.11 -0.64
CA SER A 118 3.51 10.14 -1.26
C SER A 118 3.12 9.83 -2.69
N ASP A 119 2.02 10.43 -3.13
CA ASP A 119 1.43 10.24 -4.47
C ASP A 119 1.12 8.77 -4.74
N ILE A 120 0.08 8.28 -4.07
CA ILE A 120 -0.30 6.86 -4.00
C ILE A 120 -1.65 6.66 -4.68
N HIS A 121 -1.71 5.72 -5.62
CA HIS A 121 -2.92 5.27 -6.27
C HIS A 121 -3.14 3.78 -5.99
N ILE A 122 -4.30 3.43 -5.43
CA ILE A 122 -4.71 2.07 -5.11
C ILE A 122 -6.03 1.78 -5.84
N ASP A 123 -6.06 0.73 -6.65
CA ASP A 123 -7.25 0.27 -7.38
C ASP A 123 -7.47 -1.24 -7.21
N ASN A 124 -8.65 -1.64 -6.72
CA ASN A 124 -9.03 -3.04 -6.54
C ASN A 124 -7.98 -3.87 -5.77
N VAL A 125 -7.71 -3.49 -4.52
CA VAL A 125 -6.70 -4.14 -3.67
C VAL A 125 -7.34 -4.80 -2.45
N GLN A 126 -6.77 -5.94 -2.05
CA GLN A 126 -7.10 -6.60 -0.79
C GLN A 126 -5.89 -6.56 0.14
N ALA A 127 -6.08 -6.18 1.40
CA ALA A 127 -4.98 -6.08 2.36
C ALA A 127 -5.38 -6.56 3.76
N THR A 128 -4.44 -7.22 4.45
CA THR A 128 -4.54 -7.50 5.90
C THR A 128 -3.28 -7.01 6.60
N GLY A 129 -3.42 -6.11 7.57
CA GLY A 129 -2.29 -5.61 8.35
C GLY A 129 -2.58 -4.29 9.05
N ASP A 130 -1.82 -4.03 10.12
CA ASP A 130 -1.90 -2.78 10.86
C ASP A 130 -1.10 -1.67 10.13
N TYR A 131 -1.47 -0.40 10.30
CA TYR A 131 -0.72 0.76 9.79
C TYR A 131 -0.44 0.77 8.27
N PHE A 132 -1.42 0.47 7.42
CA PHE A 132 -1.24 0.32 5.97
C PHE A 132 -0.81 1.59 5.21
N GLY A 133 -0.99 2.79 5.79
CA GLY A 133 -0.64 4.06 5.13
C GLY A 133 -0.09 5.13 6.08
N MET A 134 0.70 4.73 7.07
CA MET A 134 1.16 5.64 8.14
C MET A 134 1.99 6.82 7.61
N ASN A 135 1.64 8.04 8.02
CA ASN A 135 2.30 9.31 7.68
C ASN A 135 2.45 9.56 6.16
N SER A 136 1.58 8.99 5.35
CA SER A 136 1.61 9.16 3.89
C SER A 136 0.69 10.27 3.42
N GLU A 137 0.95 10.83 2.25
CA GLU A 137 0.18 11.95 1.71
C GLU A 137 -0.16 11.83 0.23
N ASN A 138 -1.26 12.48 -0.18
CA ASN A 138 -1.81 12.45 -1.54
C ASN A 138 -2.16 11.02 -1.97
N ILE A 139 -3.20 10.49 -1.35
CA ILE A 139 -3.61 9.09 -1.48
C ILE A 139 -4.98 9.06 -2.15
N TYR A 140 -5.07 8.36 -3.28
CA TYR A 140 -6.34 8.02 -3.93
C TYR A 140 -6.55 6.51 -3.86
N VAL A 141 -7.73 6.11 -3.41
CA VAL A 141 -8.13 4.71 -3.23
C VAL A 141 -9.48 4.47 -3.90
N ASP A 142 -9.55 3.42 -4.71
CA ASP A 142 -10.80 2.89 -5.25
C ASP A 142 -10.83 1.37 -5.07
N HIS A 143 -11.91 0.83 -4.51
CA HIS A 143 -12.08 -0.60 -4.24
C HIS A 143 -10.98 -1.24 -3.36
N LEU A 144 -10.66 -0.64 -2.21
CA LEU A 144 -9.80 -1.27 -1.20
C LEU A 144 -10.64 -2.04 -0.17
N ASN A 145 -10.34 -3.33 -0.01
CA ASN A 145 -10.86 -4.13 1.10
C ASN A 145 -9.73 -4.40 2.09
N LEU A 146 -9.84 -3.85 3.30
CA LEU A 146 -8.77 -3.91 4.28
C LEU A 146 -9.25 -4.33 5.68
N VAL A 147 -8.51 -5.26 6.29
CA VAL A 147 -8.70 -5.70 7.67
C VAL A 147 -7.43 -5.43 8.48
N GLY A 148 -7.52 -4.64 9.54
CA GLY A 148 -6.36 -4.32 10.39
C GLY A 148 -6.60 -3.11 11.30
N ASN A 149 -5.75 -2.87 12.29
CA ASN A 149 -6.04 -1.91 13.35
C ASN A 149 -6.11 -0.45 12.87
N TYR A 150 -5.03 0.07 12.30
CA TYR A 150 -4.95 1.48 11.89
C TYR A 150 -4.75 1.56 10.39
N VAL A 151 -5.78 1.92 9.63
CA VAL A 151 -5.66 1.92 8.17
C VAL A 151 -4.74 3.05 7.72
N PHE A 152 -5.12 4.28 8.07
CA PHE A 152 -4.32 5.48 7.90
C PHE A 152 -4.09 6.13 9.26
N ASP A 153 -2.83 6.29 9.66
CA ASP A 153 -2.42 7.05 10.84
C ASP A 153 -1.52 8.20 10.41
N GLY A 154 -1.90 9.44 10.71
CA GLY A 154 -1.12 10.63 10.35
C GLY A 154 -1.14 10.99 8.86
N ALA A 155 -2.04 10.38 8.08
CA ALA A 155 -2.10 10.57 6.64
C ALA A 155 -2.76 11.91 6.25
N LYS A 156 -2.43 12.42 5.05
CA LYS A 156 -2.94 13.71 4.56
C LYS A 156 -3.42 13.64 3.13
N ASN A 157 -4.47 14.40 2.80
CA ASN A 157 -5.05 14.43 1.46
C ASN A 157 -5.42 13.02 0.98
N VAL A 158 -6.37 12.41 1.68
CA VAL A 158 -6.81 11.03 1.42
C VAL A 158 -8.20 11.07 0.79
N GLU A 159 -8.33 10.45 -0.38
CA GLU A 159 -9.59 10.28 -1.08
C GLU A 159 -9.89 8.79 -1.29
N VAL A 160 -11.04 8.32 -0.81
CA VAL A 160 -11.42 6.90 -0.81
C VAL A 160 -12.78 6.70 -1.46
N HIS A 161 -12.88 5.70 -2.34
CA HIS A 161 -14.08 5.31 -3.06
C HIS A 161 -14.34 3.80 -2.96
N ASN A 162 -15.61 3.39 -2.95
CA ASN A 162 -16.06 2.00 -3.11
C ASN A 162 -15.34 0.96 -2.22
N SER A 163 -14.96 1.36 -1.00
CA SER A 163 -14.04 0.59 -0.16
C SER A 163 -14.72 0.02 1.08
N THR A 164 -14.11 -1.02 1.66
CA THR A 164 -14.55 -1.62 2.93
C THR A 164 -13.39 -1.74 3.90
N PHE A 165 -13.52 -1.10 5.06
CA PHE A 165 -12.54 -1.17 6.13
C PHE A 165 -13.11 -1.85 7.36
N VAL A 166 -12.41 -2.86 7.87
CA VAL A 166 -12.62 -3.44 9.20
C VAL A 166 -11.40 -3.12 10.04
N SER A 167 -11.54 -2.16 10.94
CA SER A 167 -10.39 -1.59 11.64
C SER A 167 -10.64 -1.21 13.09
N LYS A 168 -9.57 -0.90 13.82
CA LYS A 168 -9.70 -0.22 15.11
C LYS A 168 -9.93 1.28 14.89
N ASP A 169 -9.19 1.93 14.01
CA ASP A 169 -9.43 3.31 13.54
C ASP A 169 -9.03 3.40 12.05
N ALA A 170 -9.91 3.93 11.22
CA ALA A 170 -9.64 4.04 9.78
C ALA A 170 -8.76 5.25 9.43
N PHE A 171 -8.91 6.35 10.16
CA PHE A 171 -8.28 7.63 9.85
C PHE A 171 -7.81 8.31 11.12
N TRP A 172 -6.85 7.71 11.81
CA TRP A 172 -6.29 8.27 13.05
C TRP A 172 -5.35 9.44 12.72
N ASN A 173 -5.44 10.56 13.45
CA ASN A 173 -4.54 11.72 13.30
C ASN A 173 -4.43 12.28 11.86
N CYS A 174 -5.46 12.11 11.04
CA CYS A 174 -5.41 12.47 9.63
C CYS A 174 -5.82 13.94 9.39
N ASP A 175 -5.51 14.46 8.21
CA ASP A 175 -5.96 15.79 7.77
C ASP A 175 -6.40 15.75 6.30
N ASN A 176 -7.56 16.37 6.01
CA ASN A 176 -8.16 16.44 4.68
C ASN A 176 -8.45 15.05 4.11
N VAL A 177 -9.51 14.43 4.63
CA VAL A 177 -9.97 13.09 4.25
C VAL A 177 -11.35 13.19 3.63
N THR A 178 -11.54 12.60 2.45
CA THR A 178 -12.85 12.47 1.82
C THR A 178 -13.13 11.02 1.46
N VAL A 179 -14.28 10.50 1.89
CA VAL A 179 -14.69 9.11 1.65
C VAL A 179 -16.06 9.08 0.98
N TYR A 180 -16.17 8.27 -0.07
CA TYR A 180 -17.37 8.07 -0.88
C TYR A 180 -17.77 6.61 -0.91
N ASP A 181 -19.08 6.35 -0.88
CA ASP A 181 -19.70 5.07 -1.26
C ASP A 181 -19.06 3.83 -0.59
N SER A 182 -18.65 3.99 0.68
CA SER A 182 -17.80 3.01 1.39
C SER A 182 -18.43 2.52 2.70
N THR A 183 -17.98 1.37 3.16
CA THR A 183 -18.36 0.79 4.46
C THR A 183 -17.18 0.83 5.43
N ILE A 184 -17.38 1.42 6.60
CA ILE A 184 -16.37 1.49 7.65
C ILE A 184 -16.92 0.83 8.91
N ASN A 185 -16.22 -0.19 9.40
CA ASN A 185 -16.54 -0.90 10.64
C ASN A 185 -15.33 -0.83 11.57
N GLY A 186 -15.47 -0.18 12.73
CA GLY A 186 -14.38 -0.14 13.70
C GLY A 186 -14.71 0.41 15.08
N GLU A 187 -13.80 0.22 16.04
CA GLU A 187 -13.95 0.76 17.40
C GLU A 187 -14.02 2.29 17.37
N TYR A 188 -13.07 2.90 16.66
CA TYR A 188 -12.99 4.30 16.26
C TYR A 188 -13.14 4.41 14.73
N LEU A 189 -13.24 5.63 14.22
CA LEU A 189 -13.36 5.88 12.77
C LEU A 189 -12.36 6.93 12.29
N ALA A 190 -12.19 8.04 13.03
CA ALA A 190 -11.26 9.08 12.66
C ALA A 190 -10.82 9.92 13.87
N TRP A 191 -10.20 9.28 14.86
CA TRP A 191 -9.82 9.99 16.10
C TRP A 191 -8.79 11.10 15.80
N ASN A 192 -9.00 12.29 16.37
CA ASN A 192 -8.09 13.44 16.22
C ASN A 192 -7.82 13.85 14.76
N THR A 193 -8.84 13.73 13.91
CA THR A 193 -8.76 14.07 12.47
C THR A 193 -9.33 15.44 12.16
N LYS A 194 -8.76 16.10 11.16
CA LYS A 194 -9.22 17.41 10.67
C LYS A 194 -9.76 17.30 9.25
N ASN A 195 -10.81 18.08 8.95
CA ASN A 195 -11.40 18.18 7.62
C ASN A 195 -11.84 16.80 7.07
N LEU A 196 -12.75 16.14 7.79
CA LEU A 196 -13.32 14.86 7.37
C LEU A 196 -14.62 15.07 6.60
N THR A 197 -14.71 14.52 5.39
CA THR A 197 -15.93 14.48 4.58
C THR A 197 -16.33 13.04 4.28
N LEU A 198 -17.55 12.66 4.60
CA LEU A 198 -18.13 11.34 4.35
C LEU A 198 -19.38 11.50 3.48
N ILE A 199 -19.46 10.77 2.37
CA ILE A 199 -20.56 10.87 1.40
C ILE A 199 -21.03 9.47 1.04
N ASN A 200 -22.32 9.17 1.25
CA ASN A 200 -22.94 7.86 0.96
C ASN A 200 -22.29 6.68 1.70
N CYS A 201 -21.69 6.90 2.87
CA CYS A 201 -21.02 5.84 3.62
C CYS A 201 -21.94 5.10 4.59
N THR A 202 -21.69 3.81 4.81
CA THR A 202 -22.25 3.03 5.92
C THR A 202 -21.21 2.89 7.02
N ILE A 203 -21.58 3.20 8.26
CA ILE A 203 -20.65 3.29 9.38
C ILE A 203 -21.20 2.50 10.56
N GLU A 204 -20.37 1.59 11.07
CA GLU A 204 -20.52 0.90 12.34
C GLU A 204 -19.35 1.29 13.24
N SER A 205 -19.63 1.96 14.35
CA SER A 205 -18.56 2.34 15.27
C SER A 205 -19.00 2.54 16.71
N GLU A 206 -18.11 2.26 17.66
CA GLU A 206 -18.35 2.52 19.09
C GLU A 206 -18.04 3.98 19.47
N GLN A 207 -16.88 4.50 19.07
CA GLN A 207 -16.37 5.82 19.44
C GLN A 207 -15.83 6.56 18.20
N GLY A 208 -16.58 6.50 17.10
CA GLY A 208 -16.07 6.81 15.76
C GLY A 208 -15.53 8.24 15.55
N LEU A 209 -16.16 9.25 16.13
CA LEU A 209 -16.01 10.66 15.71
C LEU A 209 -15.40 11.57 16.79
N CYS A 210 -14.59 11.01 17.70
CA CYS A 210 -14.00 11.76 18.80
C CYS A 210 -12.88 12.71 18.33
N TYR A 211 -12.88 13.94 18.87
CA TYR A 211 -11.87 14.99 18.62
C TYR A 211 -11.72 15.41 17.14
N ILE A 212 -12.79 15.28 16.34
CA ILE A 212 -12.77 15.75 14.96
C ILE A 212 -12.90 17.28 14.91
N ASP A 213 -12.06 17.91 14.09
CA ASP A 213 -12.12 19.32 13.74
C ASP A 213 -12.63 19.46 12.29
N HIS A 214 -13.84 20.00 12.10
CA HIS A 214 -14.57 20.08 10.83
C HIS A 214 -14.97 18.72 10.23
N LEU A 215 -16.22 18.32 10.49
CA LEU A 215 -16.87 17.12 9.94
C LEU A 215 -17.99 17.50 8.97
N THR A 216 -18.00 16.92 7.79
CA THR A 216 -19.13 16.93 6.84
C THR A 216 -19.61 15.52 6.58
N MET A 217 -20.90 15.25 6.76
CA MET A 217 -21.52 13.97 6.42
C MET A 217 -22.72 14.21 5.51
N LYS A 218 -22.83 13.46 4.41
CA LYS A 218 -23.95 13.53 3.47
C LYS A 218 -24.40 12.11 3.12
N ASN A 219 -25.69 11.84 3.30
CA ASN A 219 -26.31 10.54 2.99
C ASN A 219 -25.62 9.34 3.67
N CYS A 220 -25.05 9.53 4.86
CA CYS A 220 -24.42 8.44 5.60
C CYS A 220 -25.45 7.67 6.43
N GLN A 221 -25.26 6.36 6.55
CA GLN A 221 -26.00 5.51 7.47
C GLN A 221 -25.11 5.16 8.66
N LEU A 222 -25.56 5.49 9.87
CA LEU A 222 -24.97 5.01 11.13
C LEU A 222 -25.77 3.78 11.59
N LEU A 223 -25.12 2.63 11.72
CA LEU A 223 -25.79 1.38 12.07
C LEU A 223 -26.09 1.29 13.58
N ASN A 224 -25.15 1.71 14.43
CA ASN A 224 -25.34 1.90 15.87
C ASN A 224 -25.03 3.36 16.27
N PRO A 225 -25.97 4.30 16.07
CA PRO A 225 -25.82 5.64 16.60
C PRO A 225 -25.98 5.61 18.12
N ILE A 226 -24.96 6.07 18.87
CA ILE A 226 -25.05 6.34 20.31
C ILE A 226 -25.98 7.53 20.56
#